data_AF-A0A375I3U2-F1
#
_entry.id   AF-A0A375I3U2-F1
#
_cell.length_a   1.000
_cell.length_b   1.000
_cell.length_c   1.000
_cell.angle_alpha   90.00
_cell.angle_beta   90.00
_cell.angle_gamma   90.00
#
_symmetry.space_group_name_H-M   'P 1'
#
loop_
_entity.id
_entity.type
_entity.pdbx_description
1 polymer ?
#
loop_
_entity_poly.entity_id
_entity_poly.type
_entity_poly.pdbx_seq_one_letter_code
_entity_poly.pdbx_strand_id
1 'polypeptide(L)'
;MIVLDTNVISETLRPHPDARVTAWLEGLTDDVAITTITLAELLAGVRRLPAGRRRTALTAMIEEVLEPYRGTRAIMPFDEPAVEQYAEVLAARERAGSPIHTADAQIAAICRVHRATWGMTAA
;
A
#
# COMPACT_ATOMS: atom_id res chain seq x y z
N MET A 1 -4.59 6.70 12.18
CA MET A 1 -4.11 6.69 10.77
C MET A 1 -3.65 5.29 10.40
N ILE A 2 -4.31 4.70 9.41
CA ILE A 2 -4.06 3.34 8.93
C ILE A 2 -3.47 3.42 7.52
N VAL A 3 -2.40 2.68 7.26
CA VAL A 3 -1.78 2.56 5.94
C VAL A 3 -2.30 1.31 5.24
N LEU A 4 -2.97 1.48 4.10
CA LEU A 4 -3.41 0.39 3.24
C LEU A 4 -2.28 -0.06 2.31
N ASP A 5 -2.18 -1.37 2.17
CA ASP A 5 -1.24 -2.03 1.28
C ASP A 5 -1.88 -2.32 -0.09
N THR A 6 -1.06 -2.67 -1.07
CA THR A 6 -1.46 -2.91 -2.46
C THR A 6 -2.47 -4.03 -2.59
N ASN A 7 -2.39 -5.06 -1.75
CA ASN A 7 -3.36 -6.16 -1.73
C ASN A 7 -4.78 -5.69 -1.37
N VAL A 8 -4.93 -4.84 -0.35
CA VAL A 8 -6.22 -4.27 0.07
C VAL A 8 -6.78 -3.41 -1.04
N ILE A 9 -5.98 -2.48 -1.59
CA ILE A 9 -6.41 -1.62 -2.70
C ILE A 9 -6.75 -2.45 -3.95
N SER A 10 -5.98 -3.49 -4.24
CA SER A 10 -6.23 -4.37 -5.38
C SER A 10 -7.48 -5.21 -5.20
N GLU A 11 -7.86 -5.55 -3.96
CA GLU A 11 -9.08 -6.29 -3.66
C GLU A 11 -10.33 -5.47 -4.00
N THR A 12 -10.35 -4.17 -3.67
CA THR A 12 -11.49 -3.29 -3.97
C THR A 12 -11.73 -3.11 -5.47
N LEU A 13 -10.71 -3.38 -6.29
CA LEU A 13 -10.78 -3.34 -7.76
C LEU A 13 -11.29 -4.65 -8.39
N ARG A 14 -11.48 -5.71 -7.60
CA ARG A 14 -11.99 -6.98 -8.11
C ARG A 14 -13.51 -6.91 -8.30
N PRO A 15 -14.06 -7.61 -9.31
CA PRO A 15 -15.51 -7.69 -9.50
C PRO A 15 -16.27 -8.27 -8.30
N HIS A 16 -15.61 -9.16 -7.55
CA HIS A 16 -16.14 -9.79 -6.34
C HIS A 16 -15.05 -9.72 -5.26
N PRO A 17 -14.96 -8.61 -4.50
CA PRO A 17 -13.98 -8.46 -3.42
C PRO A 17 -14.29 -9.43 -2.27
N ASP A 18 -13.26 -9.83 -1.51
CA ASP A 18 -13.45 -10.55 -0.25
C ASP A 18 -14.28 -9.72 0.73
N ALA A 19 -15.43 -10.27 1.15
CA ALA A 19 -16.35 -9.61 2.07
C ALA A 19 -15.71 -9.21 3.41
N ARG A 20 -14.66 -9.91 3.86
CA ARG A 20 -13.91 -9.55 5.08
C ARG A 20 -13.11 -8.27 4.88
N VAL A 21 -12.51 -8.08 3.71
CA VAL A 21 -11.77 -6.85 3.37
C VAL A 21 -12.75 -5.68 3.27
N THR A 22 -13.88 -5.88 2.58
CA THR A 22 -14.94 -4.86 2.49
C THR A 22 -15.47 -4.46 3.86
N ALA A 23 -15.88 -5.42 4.69
CA ALA A 23 -16.40 -5.15 6.02
C ALA A 23 -15.36 -4.47 6.94
N TRP A 24 -14.09 -4.85 6.82
CA TRP A 24 -13.01 -4.19 7.55
C TRP A 24 -12.83 -2.73 7.12
N LEU A 25 -12.83 -2.45 5.80
CA LEU A 25 -12.75 -1.09 5.26
C LEU A 25 -13.94 -0.22 5.69
N GLU A 26 -15.16 -0.75 5.62
CA GLU A 26 -16.39 -0.06 6.04
C GLU A 26 -16.41 0.24 7.55
N GLY A 27 -15.73 -0.57 8.35
CA GLY A 27 -15.61 -0.39 9.80
C GLY A 27 -14.50 0.56 10.24
N LEU A 28 -13.67 1.08 9.33
CA LEU A 28 -12.58 1.98 9.68
C LEU A 28 -13.11 3.33 10.15
N THR A 29 -12.74 3.72 11.36
CA THR A 29 -13.02 5.06 11.93
C THR A 29 -11.81 5.99 11.89
N ASP A 30 -10.63 5.43 11.67
CA ASP A 30 -9.37 6.16 11.54
C ASP A 30 -9.20 6.71 10.11
N ASP A 31 -8.46 7.82 10.00
CA ASP A 31 -7.97 8.28 8.70
C ASP A 31 -7.14 7.19 8.00
N VAL A 32 -7.26 7.15 6.67
CA VAL A 32 -6.62 6.15 5.83
C VAL A 32 -5.61 6.79 4.89
N ALA A 33 -4.47 6.13 4.70
CA ALA A 33 -3.40 6.54 3.81
C ALA A 33 -2.87 5.34 3.00
N ILE A 34 -2.11 5.63 1.95
CA ILE A 34 -1.29 4.66 1.21
C ILE A 34 0.16 5.14 1.21
N THR A 35 1.10 4.27 0.83
CA THR A 35 2.49 4.67 0.65
C THR A 35 2.83 4.93 -0.81
N THR A 36 3.95 5.62 -1.07
CA THR A 36 4.52 5.69 -2.42
C THR A 36 4.92 4.32 -2.98
N ILE A 37 5.18 3.33 -2.11
CA ILE A 37 5.47 1.95 -2.52
C ILE A 37 4.20 1.30 -3.07
N THR A 38 3.10 1.40 -2.33
CA THR A 38 1.76 0.94 -2.76
C THR A 38 1.36 1.57 -4.09
N LEU A 39 1.54 2.89 -4.22
CA LEU A 39 1.30 3.61 -5.47
C LEU A 39 2.17 3.08 -6.62
N ALA A 40 3.47 2.85 -6.37
CA ALA A 40 4.38 2.33 -7.38
C ALA A 40 3.97 0.93 -7.86
N GLU A 41 3.55 0.05 -6.95
CA GLU A 41 3.12 -1.31 -7.28
C GLU A 41 1.84 -1.33 -8.13
N LEU A 42 0.82 -0.54 -7.77
CA LEU A 42 -0.41 -0.41 -8.54
C LEU A 42 -0.12 0.05 -9.97
N LEU A 43 0.66 1.13 -10.11
CA LEU A 43 1.02 1.70 -11.41
C LEU A 43 1.89 0.74 -12.23
N ALA A 44 2.83 0.04 -11.60
CA ALA A 44 3.65 -0.97 -12.26
C ALA A 44 2.81 -2.15 -12.75
N GLY A 45 1.85 -2.62 -11.94
CA GLY A 45 0.93 -3.70 -12.29
C GLY A 45 0.16 -3.41 -13.57
N VAL A 46 -0.40 -2.21 -13.70
CA VAL A 46 -1.11 -1.77 -14.92
C VAL A 46 -0.18 -1.67 -16.12
N ARG A 47 1.02 -1.09 -15.94
CA ARG A 47 1.98 -0.87 -17.03
C ARG A 47 2.55 -2.17 -17.59
N ARG A 48 2.57 -3.25 -16.81
CA ARG A 48 2.98 -4.59 -17.26
C ARG A 48 1.94 -5.28 -18.15
N LEU A 49 0.69 -4.83 -18.16
CA LEU A 49 -0.33 -5.42 -19.02
C LEU A 49 -0.09 -5.07 -20.50
N PRO A 50 -0.37 -6.00 -21.44
CA PRO A 50 -0.42 -5.69 -22.85
C PRO A 50 -1.41 -4.55 -23.14
N ALA A 51 -1.14 -3.76 -24.19
CA ALA A 51 -2.08 -2.75 -24.65
C ALA A 51 -3.42 -3.40 -25.03
N GLY A 52 -4.53 -2.82 -24.58
CA GLY A 52 -5.86 -3.32 -24.87
C GLY A 52 -6.89 -2.95 -23.80
N ARG A 53 -8.13 -3.43 -23.99
CA ARG A 53 -9.30 -3.09 -23.17
C ARG A 53 -9.07 -3.29 -21.67
N ARG A 54 -8.44 -4.41 -21.28
CA ARG A 54 -8.16 -4.73 -19.87
C ARG A 54 -7.24 -3.69 -19.23
N ARG A 55 -6.16 -3.30 -19.91
CA ARG A 55 -5.24 -2.27 -19.40
C ARG A 55 -5.96 -0.95 -19.26
N THR A 56 -6.69 -0.50 -20.28
CA THR A 56 -7.44 0.76 -20.25
C THR A 56 -8.45 0.80 -19.10
N ALA A 57 -9.24 -0.25 -18.93
CA ALA A 57 -10.22 -0.34 -17.85
C ALA A 57 -9.55 -0.30 -16.46
N LEU A 58 -8.49 -1.08 -16.26
CA LEU A 58 -7.80 -1.12 -14.98
C LEU A 58 -7.07 0.20 -14.66
N THR A 59 -6.49 0.87 -15.67
CA THR A 59 -5.93 2.22 -15.49
C THR A 59 -6.99 3.18 -14.97
N ALA A 60 -8.18 3.19 -15.58
CA ALA A 60 -9.25 4.10 -15.18
C ALA A 60 -9.70 3.85 -13.75
N MET A 61 -9.92 2.59 -13.37
CA MET A 61 -10.31 2.24 -12.00
C MET A 61 -9.23 2.59 -10.96
N ILE A 62 -7.94 2.41 -11.31
CA ILE A 62 -6.85 2.80 -10.40
C ILE A 62 -6.78 4.31 -10.24
N GLU A 63 -6.92 5.10 -11.30
CA GLU A 63 -6.95 6.56 -11.16
C GLU A 63 -8.15 7.01 -10.30
N GLU A 64 -9.32 6.41 -10.47
CA GLU A 64 -10.50 6.70 -9.65
C GLU A 64 -10.26 6.38 -8.17
N VAL A 65 -9.67 5.22 -7.86
CA VAL A 65 -9.34 4.83 -6.48
C VAL A 65 -8.24 5.70 -5.87
N LEU A 66 -7.30 6.20 -6.68
CA LEU A 66 -6.21 7.05 -6.22
C LEU A 66 -6.61 8.50 -6.03
N GLU A 67 -7.65 8.97 -6.71
CA GLU A 67 -8.08 10.37 -6.71
C GLU A 67 -8.24 10.98 -5.30
N PRO A 68 -8.87 10.30 -4.31
CA PRO A 68 -9.00 10.84 -2.94
C PRO A 68 -7.66 11.06 -2.23
N TYR A 69 -6.60 10.36 -2.65
CA TYR A 69 -5.27 10.46 -2.04
C TYR A 69 -4.40 11.50 -2.75
N ARG A 70 -4.61 11.75 -4.06
CA ARG A 70 -3.77 12.65 -4.85
C ARG A 70 -3.84 14.09 -4.35
N GLY A 71 -2.68 14.76 -4.31
CA GLY A 71 -2.57 16.14 -3.82
C GLY A 71 -2.75 16.30 -2.31
N THR A 72 -2.95 15.20 -1.58
CA THR A 72 -3.07 15.19 -0.11
C THR A 72 -1.81 14.66 0.55
N ARG A 73 -1.75 14.71 1.90
CA ARG A 73 -0.70 14.04 2.68
C ARG A 73 -0.99 12.56 2.96
N ALA A 74 -2.05 12.00 2.39
CA ALA A 74 -2.43 10.59 2.54
C ALA A 74 -1.66 9.65 1.60
N ILE A 75 -0.74 10.18 0.77
CA ILE A 75 0.31 9.39 0.10
C ILE A 75 1.61 9.63 0.86
N MET A 76 1.99 8.67 1.71
CA MET A 76 3.17 8.79 2.55
C MET A 76 4.44 8.40 1.78
N PRO A 77 5.46 9.26 1.73
CA PRO A 77 6.67 9.03 0.94
C PRO A 77 7.65 8.08 1.63
N PHE A 78 8.38 7.30 0.83
CA PHE A 78 9.67 6.77 1.25
C PHE A 78 10.75 7.83 1.00
N ASP A 79 11.03 8.64 2.03
CA ASP A 79 11.99 9.74 2.00
C ASP A 79 13.14 9.52 3.01
N GLU A 80 14.05 10.50 3.13
CA GLU A 80 15.24 10.40 3.97
C GLU A 80 14.95 9.95 5.43
N PRO A 81 13.94 10.48 6.15
CA PRO A 81 13.51 9.94 7.44
C PRO A 81 13.16 8.44 7.44
N ALA A 82 12.54 7.94 6.38
CA ALA A 82 12.18 6.53 6.27
C ALA A 82 13.40 5.62 6.00
N VAL A 83 14.50 6.15 5.47
CA VAL A 83 15.72 5.36 5.17
C VAL A 83 16.35 4.81 6.45
N GLU A 84 16.46 5.60 7.51
CA GLU A 84 16.99 5.13 8.80
C GLU A 84 16.09 4.05 9.41
N GLN A 85 14.76 4.28 9.38
CA GLN A 85 13.80 3.29 9.88
C GLN A 85 13.83 1.99 9.09
N TYR A 86 14.05 2.06 7.77
CA TYR A 86 14.19 0.89 6.91
C TYR A 86 15.40 0.05 7.29
N ALA A 87 16.56 0.67 7.51
CA ALA A 87 17.76 -0.04 7.96
C ALA A 87 17.53 -0.77 9.28
N GLU A 88 16.86 -0.12 10.24
CA GLU A 88 16.51 -0.73 11.52
C GLU A 88 15.48 -1.86 11.39
N VAL A 89 14.49 -1.74 10.50
CA VAL A 89 13.53 -2.81 10.21
C VAL A 89 14.26 -4.05 9.68
N LEU A 90 15.13 -3.89 8.68
CA LEU A 90 15.90 -5.00 8.11
C LEU A 90 16.76 -5.68 9.17
N ALA A 91 17.61 -4.92 9.88
CA ALA A 91 18.50 -5.46 10.88
C ALA A 91 17.75 -6.19 12.01
N ALA A 92 16.60 -5.66 12.43
CA ALA A 92 15.76 -6.32 13.42
C ALA A 92 15.17 -7.64 12.92
N ARG A 93 14.68 -7.67 11.67
CA ARG A 93 14.08 -8.87 11.04
C ARG A 93 15.11 -9.97 10.81
N GLU A 94 16.31 -9.61 10.36
CA GLU A 94 17.44 -10.53 10.20
C GLU A 94 17.89 -11.14 11.54
N ARG A 95 18.08 -10.31 12.58
CA ARG A 95 18.42 -10.79 13.93
C ARG A 95 17.36 -11.73 14.50
N ALA A 96 16.09 -11.52 14.14
CA ALA A 96 14.98 -12.39 14.54
C ALA A 96 14.87 -13.67 13.69
N GLY A 97 15.76 -13.91 12.72
CA GLY A 97 15.73 -15.10 11.87
C GLY A 97 14.55 -15.15 10.90
N SER A 98 13.93 -14.01 10.63
CA SER A 98 12.76 -13.91 9.76
C SER A 98 12.95 -12.71 8.84
N PRO A 99 13.63 -12.90 7.69
CA PRO A 99 13.84 -11.84 6.71
C PRO A 99 12.52 -11.22 6.22
N ILE A 100 12.59 -10.01 5.69
CA ILE A 100 11.45 -9.25 5.15
C ILE A 100 11.76 -8.82 3.73
N HIS A 101 10.75 -8.76 2.87
CA HIS A 101 10.93 -8.24 1.52
C HIS A 101 11.20 -6.73 1.55
N THR A 102 11.95 -6.23 0.56
CA THR A 102 12.34 -4.82 0.49
C THR A 102 11.13 -3.88 0.50
N ALA A 103 10.10 -4.17 -0.29
CA ALA A 103 8.88 -3.35 -0.34
C ALA A 103 8.19 -3.28 1.03
N ASP A 104 8.05 -4.44 1.69
CA ASP A 104 7.46 -4.54 3.03
C ASP A 104 8.27 -3.77 4.07
N ALA A 105 9.61 -3.84 4.00
CA ALA A 105 10.48 -3.08 4.89
C ALA A 105 10.35 -1.57 4.65
N GLN A 106 10.17 -1.13 3.40
CA GLN A 106 9.92 0.28 3.08
C GLN A 106 8.57 0.73 3.63
N ILE A 107 7.51 -0.04 3.46
CA ILE A 107 6.18 0.26 4.01
C ILE A 107 6.23 0.33 5.55
N ALA A 108 6.87 -0.65 6.20
CA ALA A 108 7.05 -0.65 7.65
C ALA A 108 7.84 0.58 8.14
N ALA A 109 8.87 0.99 7.40
CA ALA A 109 9.67 2.17 7.73
C ALA A 109 8.85 3.46 7.66
N ILE A 110 8.07 3.63 6.60
CA ILE A 110 7.14 4.76 6.44
C ILE A 110 6.14 4.79 7.59
N CYS A 111 5.55 3.65 7.93
CA CYS A 111 4.61 3.54 9.05
C CYS A 111 5.26 3.97 10.38
N ARG A 112 6.53 3.60 10.64
CA ARG A 112 7.27 4.01 11.84
C ARG A 112 7.48 5.52 11.90
N VAL A 113 7.89 6.15 10.80
CA VAL A 113 8.11 7.61 10.73
C VAL A 113 6.81 8.36 11.04
N HIS A 114 5.70 7.93 10.46
CA HIS A 114 4.40 8.62 10.61
C HIS A 114 3.56 8.14 11.79
N ARG A 115 4.09 7.22 12.63
CA ARG A 115 3.36 6.56 13.72
C ARG A 115 2.01 5.99 13.26
N ALA A 116 1.99 5.47 12.04
CA ALA A 116 0.81 4.87 11.44
C ALA A 116 0.79 3.37 11.68
N THR A 117 -0.41 2.79 11.68
CA THR A 117 -0.58 1.35 11.76
C THR A 117 -0.65 0.78 10.35
N TRP A 118 0.16 -0.23 10.06
CA TRP A 118 0.01 -1.00 8.83
C TRP A 118 -1.30 -1.79 8.92
N GLY A 119 -2.24 -1.50 8.03
CA GLY A 119 -3.54 -2.16 7.94
C GLY A 119 -3.43 -3.63 7.56
N MET A 120 -4.59 -4.28 7.43
CA MET A 120 -4.67 -5.72 7.23
C MET A 120 -3.82 -6.16 6.02
N THR A 121 -2.82 -7.01 6.28
CA THR A 121 -2.17 -7.77 5.22
C THR A 121 -3.12 -8.90 4.84
N ALA A 122 -3.70 -8.85 3.65
CA ALA A 122 -4.34 -10.04 3.09
C ALA A 122 -3.23 -11.09 2.91
N ALA A 123 -3.29 -12.12 3.76
CA ALA A 123 -2.33 -13.23 3.80
C ALA A 123 -2.31 -14.02 2.48
#